data_AF-A0A8C1ZXL8-F1
#
_entry.id   AF-A0A8C1ZXL8-F1
#
_cell.length_a   1.000
_cell.length_b   1.000
_cell.length_c   1.000
_cell.angle_alpha   90.00
_cell.angle_beta   90.00
_cell.angle_gamma   90.00
#
_symmetry.space_group_name_H-M   'P 1'
#
loop_
_entity.id
_entity.type
_entity.pdbx_description
1 polymer ?
#
loop_
_entity_poly.entity_id
_entity_poly.type
_entity_poly.pdbx_seq_one_letter_code
_entity_poly.pdbx_strand_id
1 'polypeptide(L)'
;LNFIVVVCFLSLLAVFGPAECGNVLVWFSEGSHWINLKIVLEMLIERGHNVTVLVPDASLFMHAKESDRFSYQRFNVSISAQDIEDSFENFLHFSMYEMEQLNLLQIYIKFYQLFSKDLDLCFAYCDGTLKSPELIDKLQRGKFDVMLSDPLYPCSEALAEKLNIPLVYTLRFSIADTLERMCGQMPAPPSFVPGTMSKLTDKMSFTERIKNVLFYLSQDALAIILWKKIDNYYTEYFGRHTSYCEMMGKADIWLIRTYWDFEFPRPFLPNFKYIGGLHCSPAKPLPKDMEEFVQSSGDDGIVVFTLGSLVNNMTKDRSNTIASALAQIPQKVLWRYGGEKPDTLGENTRIYKWIPQNDLLGHPKTRAFITHGGTNGIYEAIYHAVPMVGIPLFGDQPDNLIHMKAKGAAVIMDFNRMQIQDLVDGLSAVINDPSYKENAMRLSRIHHDRPVKPCDEAVFWIEFVMRNKGAKHLRVEAHNLTWYQYHCLDVFAFLITILTVVLYVFFKMCKFFIMRCCFRSKRKKSKKE
;
A
#
# COMPACT_ATOMS: atom_id res chain seq x y z
N LEU A 1 -37.34 -24.24 -41.68
CA LEU A 1 -35.98 -23.89 -41.23
C LEU A 1 -35.92 -22.68 -40.29
N ASN A 2 -36.67 -21.59 -40.53
CA ASN A 2 -36.53 -20.33 -39.75
C ASN A 2 -36.98 -20.39 -38.28
N PHE A 3 -38.04 -21.13 -37.93
CA PHE A 3 -38.55 -21.13 -36.55
C PHE A 3 -37.61 -21.81 -35.56
N ILE A 4 -37.03 -22.95 -35.95
CA ILE A 4 -36.11 -23.72 -35.11
C ILE A 4 -34.82 -22.91 -34.84
N VAL A 5 -34.30 -22.21 -35.86
CA VAL A 5 -33.12 -21.35 -35.70
C VAL A 5 -33.39 -20.18 -34.75
N VAL A 6 -34.57 -19.55 -34.86
CA VAL A 6 -34.98 -18.46 -33.95
C VAL A 6 -35.15 -18.96 -32.52
N VAL A 7 -35.78 -20.13 -32.32
CA VAL A 7 -35.93 -20.74 -31.00
C VAL A 7 -34.57 -21.13 -30.41
N CYS A 8 -33.66 -21.70 -31.19
CA CYS A 8 -32.30 -22.01 -30.74
C CYS A 8 -31.52 -20.74 -30.39
N PHE A 9 -31.66 -19.65 -31.16
CA PHE A 9 -31.00 -18.37 -30.90
C PHE A 9 -31.55 -17.69 -29.64
N LEU A 10 -32.87 -17.68 -29.44
CA LEU A 10 -33.50 -17.16 -28.22
C LEU A 10 -33.18 -18.02 -26.99
N SER A 11 -33.05 -19.34 -27.17
CA SER A 11 -32.62 -20.25 -26.10
C SER A 11 -31.14 -20.02 -25.73
N LEU A 12 -30.28 -19.75 -26.72
CA LEU A 12 -28.89 -19.33 -26.49
C LEU A 12 -28.82 -18.00 -25.73
N LEU A 13 -29.64 -17.01 -26.11
CA LEU A 13 -29.75 -15.74 -25.38
C LEU A 13 -30.33 -15.88 -23.96
N ALA A 14 -31.08 -16.95 -23.68
CA ALA A 14 -31.54 -17.26 -22.32
C ALA A 14 -30.49 -18.01 -21.48
N VAL A 15 -29.54 -18.69 -22.13
CA VAL A 15 -28.39 -19.36 -21.49
C VAL A 15 -27.29 -18.35 -21.14
N PHE A 16 -27.13 -17.29 -21.94
CA PHE A 16 -26.22 -16.18 -21.63
C PHE A 16 -26.96 -15.09 -20.86
N GLY A 17 -26.65 -14.93 -19.56
CA GLY A 17 -27.09 -13.75 -18.81
C GLY A 17 -26.62 -12.45 -19.49
N PRO A 18 -27.26 -11.29 -19.21
CA PRO A 18 -26.79 -10.02 -19.75
C PRO A 18 -25.32 -9.82 -19.38
N ALA A 19 -24.46 -9.62 -20.39
CA ALA A 19 -23.10 -9.16 -20.16
C ALA A 19 -23.20 -7.73 -19.58
N GLU A 20 -22.90 -7.58 -18.30
CA GLU A 20 -22.85 -6.27 -17.65
C GLU A 20 -21.56 -5.54 -18.05
N CYS A 21 -21.53 -5.04 -19.28
CA CYS A 21 -20.44 -4.18 -19.75
C CYS A 21 -20.57 -2.80 -19.09
N GLY A 22 -19.46 -2.33 -18.49
CA GLY A 22 -19.39 -1.04 -17.80
C GLY A 22 -18.27 -0.17 -18.36
N ASN A 23 -18.40 1.16 -18.25
CA ASN A 23 -17.37 2.12 -18.64
C ASN A 23 -16.54 2.52 -17.42
N VAL A 24 -15.28 2.11 -17.37
CA VAL A 24 -14.36 2.40 -16.26
C VAL A 24 -13.45 3.56 -16.65
N LEU A 25 -13.45 4.62 -15.84
CA LEU A 25 -12.47 5.69 -15.92
C LEU A 25 -11.34 5.42 -14.95
N VAL A 26 -10.10 5.55 -15.40
CA VAL A 26 -8.92 5.25 -14.59
C VAL A 26 -8.10 6.51 -14.39
N TRP A 27 -7.85 6.85 -13.12
CA TRP A 27 -6.91 7.90 -12.75
C TRP A 27 -5.47 7.43 -12.99
N PHE A 28 -4.61 8.32 -13.47
CA PHE A 28 -3.24 7.99 -13.83
C PHE A 28 -2.39 7.64 -12.60
N SER A 29 -1.32 6.87 -12.82
CA SER A 29 -0.29 6.55 -11.81
C SER A 29 1.03 6.24 -12.51
N GLU A 30 2.11 6.08 -11.76
CA GLU A 30 3.45 5.88 -12.33
C GLU A 30 4.13 4.58 -11.84
N GLY A 31 5.13 4.12 -12.58
CA GLY A 31 6.01 3.01 -12.17
C GLY A 31 5.28 1.72 -11.77
N SER A 32 5.59 1.20 -10.58
CA SER A 32 5.02 -0.05 -10.06
C SER A 32 3.53 0.03 -9.73
N HIS A 33 3.01 1.23 -9.45
CA HIS A 33 1.58 1.47 -9.22
C HIS A 33 0.81 1.22 -10.53
N TRP A 34 1.34 1.76 -11.64
CA TRP A 34 0.77 1.55 -12.96
C TRP A 34 0.82 0.09 -13.42
N ILE A 35 1.93 -0.61 -13.17
CA ILE A 35 2.06 -2.04 -13.49
C ILE A 35 1.00 -2.88 -12.75
N ASN A 36 0.79 -2.62 -11.45
CA ASN A 36 -0.25 -3.30 -10.68
C ASN A 36 -1.65 -2.99 -11.20
N LEU A 37 -1.92 -1.72 -11.50
CA LEU A 37 -3.20 -1.27 -12.01
C LEU A 37 -3.53 -1.95 -13.34
N LYS A 38 -2.56 -2.00 -14.28
CA LYS A 38 -2.73 -2.66 -15.58
C LYS A 38 -3.30 -4.07 -15.48
N ILE A 39 -2.87 -4.88 -14.51
CA ILE A 39 -3.36 -6.27 -14.35
C ILE A 39 -4.87 -6.30 -14.08
N VAL A 40 -5.36 -5.41 -13.22
CA VAL A 40 -6.80 -5.30 -12.93
C VAL A 40 -7.55 -4.80 -14.17
N LEU A 41 -6.97 -3.83 -14.89
CA LEU A 41 -7.58 -3.30 -16.11
C LEU A 41 -7.67 -4.36 -17.23
N GLU A 42 -6.62 -5.18 -17.41
CA GLU A 42 -6.62 -6.26 -18.41
C GLU A 42 -7.76 -7.26 -18.12
N MET A 43 -7.95 -7.62 -16.86
CA MET A 43 -9.05 -8.50 -16.45
C MET A 43 -10.43 -7.85 -16.66
N LEU A 44 -10.57 -6.55 -16.39
CA LEU A 44 -11.81 -5.83 -16.71
C LEU A 44 -12.14 -5.88 -18.20
N ILE A 45 -11.15 -5.72 -19.08
CA ILE A 45 -11.35 -5.85 -20.53
C ILE A 45 -11.74 -7.28 -20.91
N GLU A 46 -11.10 -8.30 -20.32
CA GLU A 46 -11.43 -9.71 -20.56
C GLU A 46 -12.86 -10.05 -20.16
N ARG A 47 -13.40 -9.35 -19.15
CA ARG A 47 -14.79 -9.46 -18.72
C ARG A 47 -15.75 -8.54 -19.49
N GLY A 48 -15.26 -7.85 -20.52
CA GLY A 48 -16.08 -7.08 -21.47
C GLY A 48 -16.33 -5.62 -21.06
N HIS A 49 -15.61 -5.08 -20.09
CA HIS A 49 -15.70 -3.67 -19.73
C HIS A 49 -14.87 -2.80 -20.68
N ASN A 50 -15.32 -1.56 -20.87
CA ASN A 50 -14.58 -0.54 -21.60
C ASN A 50 -13.76 0.28 -20.60
N VAL A 51 -12.46 0.42 -20.86
CA VAL A 51 -11.52 1.07 -19.93
C VAL A 51 -10.90 2.28 -20.62
N THR A 52 -11.07 3.46 -20.03
CA THR A 52 -10.40 4.69 -20.45
C THR A 52 -9.44 5.16 -19.36
N VAL A 53 -8.17 5.30 -19.71
CA VAL A 53 -7.09 5.69 -18.81
C VAL A 53 -6.70 7.14 -19.09
N LEU A 54 -6.78 7.99 -18.07
CA LEU A 54 -6.22 9.34 -18.15
C LEU A 54 -4.70 9.24 -18.19
N VAL A 55 -4.04 10.04 -19.02
CA VAL A 55 -2.57 10.07 -19.11
C VAL A 55 -2.09 11.52 -19.24
N PRO A 56 -1.32 12.05 -18.28
CA PRO A 56 -0.67 13.34 -18.45
C PRO A 56 0.42 13.24 -19.52
N ASP A 57 0.62 14.30 -20.31
CA ASP A 57 1.71 14.38 -21.28
C ASP A 57 3.11 14.36 -20.64
N ALA A 58 3.21 14.73 -19.36
CA ALA A 58 4.42 14.60 -18.54
C ALA A 58 4.67 13.20 -17.94
N SER A 59 3.90 12.17 -18.32
CA SER A 59 4.06 10.83 -17.74
C SER A 59 5.39 10.17 -18.10
N LEU A 60 6.04 9.54 -17.12
CA LEU A 60 7.32 8.85 -17.30
C LEU A 60 7.17 7.40 -17.74
N PHE A 61 6.20 6.67 -17.17
CA PHE A 61 6.11 5.22 -17.33
C PHE A 61 4.84 4.76 -18.08
N MET A 62 3.89 5.66 -18.37
CA MET A 62 2.64 5.32 -19.08
C MET A 62 2.77 5.45 -20.61
N HIS A 63 3.70 4.72 -21.22
CA HIS A 63 3.78 4.68 -22.68
C HIS A 63 2.69 3.80 -23.27
N ALA A 64 1.80 4.41 -24.08
CA ALA A 64 0.79 3.69 -24.83
C ALA A 64 1.46 2.75 -25.86
N LYS A 65 1.12 1.46 -25.79
CA LYS A 65 1.55 0.46 -26.79
C LYS A 65 0.39 0.17 -27.74
N GLU A 66 0.67 -0.07 -29.00
CA GLU A 66 -0.37 -0.48 -29.98
C GLU A 66 -1.09 -1.78 -29.57
N SER A 67 -0.41 -2.63 -28.78
CA SER A 67 -0.96 -3.87 -28.22
C SER A 67 -1.90 -3.66 -27.04
N ASP A 68 -1.91 -2.47 -26.42
CA ASP A 68 -2.75 -2.21 -25.27
C ASP A 68 -4.23 -2.16 -25.71
N ARG A 69 -5.09 -2.89 -25.01
CA ARG A 69 -6.54 -2.92 -25.29
C ARG A 69 -7.31 -1.75 -24.64
N PHE A 70 -6.61 -0.85 -23.94
CA PHE A 70 -7.19 0.30 -23.25
C PHE A 70 -7.34 1.50 -24.18
N SER A 71 -8.34 2.34 -23.92
CA SER A 71 -8.41 3.69 -24.48
C SER A 71 -7.56 4.64 -23.63
N TYR A 72 -6.70 5.42 -24.27
CA TYR A 72 -5.91 6.45 -23.58
C TYR A 72 -6.49 7.83 -23.84
N GLN A 73 -6.88 8.52 -22.76
CA GLN A 73 -7.30 9.91 -22.80
C GLN A 73 -6.17 10.80 -22.28
N ARG A 74 -5.38 11.34 -23.21
CA ARG A 74 -4.29 12.25 -22.87
C ARG A 74 -4.82 13.63 -22.44
N PHE A 75 -4.10 14.29 -21.55
CA PHE A 75 -4.35 15.68 -21.17
C PHE A 75 -3.03 16.41 -20.93
N ASN A 76 -3.03 17.72 -21.18
CA ASN A 76 -1.83 18.54 -21.09
C ASN A 76 -1.67 19.09 -19.67
N VAL A 77 -0.43 19.17 -19.21
CA VAL A 77 -0.09 19.72 -17.89
C VAL A 77 0.97 20.80 -18.04
N SER A 78 1.08 21.68 -17.04
CA SER A 78 2.03 22.82 -17.09
C SER A 78 3.48 22.44 -16.76
N ILE A 79 3.72 21.20 -16.34
CA ILE A 79 5.03 20.68 -15.94
C ILE A 79 5.57 19.71 -16.99
N SER A 80 6.89 19.52 -17.01
CA SER A 80 7.55 18.60 -17.93
C SER A 80 7.78 17.22 -17.29
N ALA A 81 8.02 16.21 -18.13
CA ALA A 81 8.47 14.90 -17.66
C ALA A 81 9.80 14.98 -16.86
N GLN A 82 10.70 15.89 -17.24
CA GLN A 82 11.96 16.11 -16.54
C GLN A 82 11.74 16.60 -15.10
N ASP A 83 10.75 17.47 -14.87
CA ASP A 83 10.46 17.96 -13.50
C ASP A 83 10.06 16.81 -12.57
N ILE A 84 9.36 15.81 -13.10
CA ILE A 84 8.96 14.59 -12.38
C ILE A 84 10.16 13.67 -12.17
N GLU A 85 10.99 13.48 -13.19
CA GLU A 85 12.22 12.68 -13.10
C GLU A 85 13.18 13.26 -12.05
N ASP A 86 13.41 14.58 -12.05
CA ASP A 86 14.27 15.27 -11.09
C ASP A 86 13.73 15.16 -9.65
N SER A 87 12.41 15.28 -9.46
CA SER A 87 11.76 15.07 -8.15
C SER A 87 12.01 13.64 -7.66
N PHE A 88 11.81 12.66 -8.54
CA PHE A 88 11.97 11.25 -8.23
C PHE A 88 13.43 10.88 -7.90
N GLU A 89 14.40 11.34 -8.71
CA GLU A 89 15.82 11.12 -8.45
C GLU A 89 16.28 11.75 -7.14
N ASN A 90 15.80 12.96 -6.83
CA ASN A 90 16.11 13.65 -5.58
C ASN A 90 15.58 12.87 -4.36
N PHE A 91 14.36 12.32 -4.44
CA PHE A 91 13.81 11.44 -3.40
C PHE A 91 14.63 10.17 -3.20
N LEU A 92 15.04 9.51 -4.30
CA LEU A 92 15.86 8.31 -4.25
C LEU A 92 17.24 8.59 -3.65
N HIS A 93 17.90 9.66 -4.11
CA HIS A 93 19.23 10.06 -3.62
C HIS A 93 19.19 10.33 -2.11
N PHE A 94 18.21 11.13 -1.67
CA PHE A 94 18.00 11.42 -0.25
C PHE A 94 17.81 10.13 0.55
N SER A 95 16.94 9.24 0.08
CA SER A 95 16.58 8.00 0.79
C SER A 95 17.75 7.03 0.92
N MET A 96 18.52 6.85 -0.17
CA MET A 96 19.57 5.85 -0.23
C MET A 96 20.87 6.30 0.47
N TYR A 97 21.23 7.59 0.33
CA TYR A 97 22.59 8.04 0.66
C TYR A 97 22.65 9.10 1.76
N GLU A 98 21.64 9.96 1.90
CA GLU A 98 21.67 11.07 2.87
C GLU A 98 20.96 10.73 4.19
N MET A 99 19.84 10.01 4.13
CA MET A 99 18.93 9.82 5.26
C MET A 99 19.62 9.21 6.50
N GLU A 100 20.52 8.24 6.30
CA GLU A 100 21.22 7.56 7.41
C GLU A 100 22.15 8.50 8.20
N GLN A 101 22.60 9.59 7.58
CA GLN A 101 23.52 10.55 8.18
C GLN A 101 22.78 11.63 8.99
N LEU A 102 21.45 11.66 8.92
CA LEU A 102 20.62 12.70 9.50
C LEU A 102 19.95 12.25 10.80
N ASN A 103 19.70 13.21 11.69
CA ASN A 103 18.83 12.95 12.84
C ASN A 103 17.35 13.02 12.45
N LEU A 104 16.49 12.53 13.35
CA LEU A 104 15.06 12.42 13.09
C LEU A 104 14.40 13.74 12.66
N LEU A 105 14.73 14.87 13.30
CA LEU A 105 14.16 16.17 12.96
C LEU A 105 14.56 16.62 11.56
N GLN A 106 15.83 16.44 11.19
CA GLN A 106 16.32 16.76 9.85
C GLN A 106 15.63 15.90 8.78
N ILE A 107 15.42 14.60 9.07
CA ILE A 107 14.68 13.69 8.19
C ILE A 107 13.25 14.21 7.98
N TYR A 108 12.53 14.58 9.05
CA TYR A 108 11.17 15.14 8.94
C TYR A 108 11.12 16.44 8.14
N ILE A 109 12.06 17.36 8.36
CA ILE A 109 12.13 18.62 7.61
C ILE A 109 12.36 18.34 6.12
N LYS A 110 13.29 17.43 5.80
CA LYS A 110 13.58 17.05 4.41
C LYS A 110 12.40 16.36 3.74
N PHE A 111 11.74 15.42 4.42
CA PHE A 111 10.51 14.81 3.91
C PHE A 111 9.40 15.83 3.66
N TYR A 112 9.17 16.75 4.60
CA TYR A 112 8.20 17.82 4.40
C TYR A 112 8.55 18.65 3.15
N GLN A 113 9.82 19.02 2.96
CA GLN A 113 10.25 19.79 1.79
C GLN A 113 10.03 19.02 0.48
N LEU A 114 10.40 17.74 0.43
CA LEU A 114 10.22 16.87 -0.73
C LEU A 114 8.73 16.70 -1.06
N PHE A 115 7.92 16.20 -0.10
CA PHE A 115 6.49 15.97 -0.33
C PHE A 115 5.72 17.26 -0.61
N SER A 116 6.11 18.39 -0.01
CA SER A 116 5.49 19.68 -0.28
C SER A 116 5.76 20.15 -1.71
N LYS A 117 6.98 19.92 -2.24
CA LYS A 117 7.33 20.21 -3.64
C LYS A 117 6.61 19.26 -4.59
N ASP A 118 6.57 17.97 -4.26
CA ASP A 118 5.88 16.95 -5.08
C ASP A 118 4.39 17.25 -5.16
N LEU A 119 3.79 17.70 -4.06
CA LEU A 119 2.38 18.11 -4.05
C LEU A 119 2.13 19.34 -4.94
N ASP A 120 3.07 20.28 -4.99
CA ASP A 120 2.99 21.44 -5.90
C ASP A 120 3.02 20.99 -7.37
N LEU A 121 3.84 19.98 -7.71
CA LEU A 121 3.83 19.35 -9.03
C LEU A 121 2.50 18.63 -9.30
N CYS A 122 1.96 17.91 -8.31
CA CYS A 122 0.69 17.21 -8.43
C CYS A 122 -0.48 18.15 -8.75
N PHE A 123 -0.47 19.39 -8.26
CA PHE A 123 -1.52 20.36 -8.60
C PHE A 123 -1.53 20.73 -10.09
N ALA A 124 -0.42 20.61 -10.82
CA ALA A 124 -0.44 20.77 -12.27
C ALA A 124 -1.28 19.67 -12.95
N TYR A 125 -1.29 18.45 -12.41
CA TYR A 125 -2.16 17.38 -12.89
C TYR A 125 -3.64 17.63 -12.55
N CYS A 126 -3.91 18.14 -11.35
CA CYS A 126 -5.24 18.57 -10.96
C CYS A 126 -5.76 19.67 -11.90
N ASP A 127 -4.93 20.67 -12.21
CA ASP A 127 -5.31 21.77 -13.11
C ASP A 127 -5.55 21.29 -14.54
N GLY A 128 -4.68 20.43 -15.08
CA GLY A 128 -4.83 19.83 -16.41
C GLY A 128 -6.12 19.00 -16.57
N THR A 129 -6.75 18.59 -15.46
CA THR A 129 -8.01 17.85 -15.45
C THR A 129 -9.20 18.70 -15.01
N LEU A 130 -9.24 19.11 -13.74
CA LEU A 130 -10.36 19.78 -13.10
C LEU A 130 -10.63 21.18 -13.67
N LYS A 131 -9.59 21.88 -14.14
CA LYS A 131 -9.70 23.22 -14.74
C LYS A 131 -9.70 23.19 -16.28
N SER A 132 -9.89 22.02 -16.90
CA SER A 132 -10.02 21.87 -18.36
C SER A 132 -11.49 21.61 -18.74
N PRO A 133 -12.26 22.65 -19.15
CA PRO A 133 -13.67 22.47 -19.50
C PRO A 133 -13.88 21.46 -20.63
N GLU A 134 -13.01 21.50 -21.65
CA GLU A 134 -13.05 20.60 -22.80
C GLU A 134 -12.90 19.14 -22.39
N LEU A 135 -11.97 18.86 -21.46
CA LEU A 135 -11.77 17.51 -20.94
C LEU A 135 -12.95 17.08 -20.08
N ILE A 136 -13.41 17.92 -19.17
CA ILE A 136 -14.57 17.62 -18.30
C ILE A 136 -15.81 17.30 -19.16
N ASP A 137 -16.11 18.12 -20.17
CA ASP A 137 -17.24 17.89 -21.08
C ASP A 137 -17.08 16.59 -21.89
N LYS A 138 -15.84 16.24 -22.26
CA LYS A 138 -15.55 14.96 -22.91
C LYS A 138 -15.78 13.78 -21.97
N LEU A 139 -15.31 13.88 -20.72
CA LEU A 139 -15.45 12.82 -19.72
C LEU A 139 -16.91 12.62 -19.29
N GLN A 140 -17.68 13.69 -19.15
CA GLN A 140 -19.13 13.62 -18.88
C GLN A 140 -19.89 12.90 -20.01
N ARG A 141 -19.54 13.20 -21.27
CA ARG A 141 -20.12 12.49 -22.43
C ARG A 141 -19.72 11.02 -22.50
N GLY A 142 -18.60 10.64 -21.89
CA GLY A 142 -18.12 9.26 -21.80
C GLY A 142 -19.02 8.33 -20.98
N LYS A 143 -19.91 8.86 -20.12
CA LYS A 143 -20.86 8.09 -19.29
C LYS A 143 -20.20 6.94 -18.54
N PHE A 144 -19.17 7.26 -17.76
CA PHE A 144 -18.47 6.31 -16.91
C PHE A 144 -19.36 5.82 -15.76
N ASP A 145 -19.21 4.55 -15.38
CA ASP A 145 -19.97 3.90 -14.30
C ASP A 145 -19.21 3.89 -12.97
N VAL A 146 -17.88 3.98 -13.03
CA VAL A 146 -16.99 3.97 -11.86
C VAL A 146 -15.65 4.61 -12.23
N MET A 147 -15.03 5.25 -11.24
CA MET A 147 -13.63 5.64 -11.29
C MET A 147 -12.78 4.66 -10.48
N LEU A 148 -11.69 4.18 -11.07
CA LEU A 148 -10.64 3.45 -10.38
C LEU A 148 -9.42 4.36 -10.23
N SER A 149 -8.94 4.52 -8.99
CA SER A 149 -7.85 5.44 -8.70
C SER A 149 -6.80 4.85 -7.77
N ASP A 150 -5.52 5.11 -8.04
CA ASP A 150 -4.46 5.00 -7.07
C ASP A 150 -4.24 6.38 -6.44
N PRO A 151 -4.44 6.56 -5.12
CA PRO A 151 -4.39 7.88 -4.49
C PRO A 151 -2.95 8.41 -4.30
N LEU A 152 -1.96 7.83 -4.99
CA LEU A 152 -0.61 8.39 -5.09
C LEU A 152 -0.63 9.85 -5.58
N TYR A 153 -1.51 10.16 -6.54
CA TYR A 153 -1.76 11.52 -7.01
C TYR A 153 -3.16 11.97 -6.58
N PRO A 154 -3.32 13.16 -5.97
CA PRO A 154 -4.61 13.68 -5.51
C PRO A 154 -5.55 14.03 -6.68
N CYS A 155 -6.75 14.52 -6.37
CA CYS A 155 -7.75 15.07 -7.29
C CYS A 155 -8.64 14.06 -8.03
N SER A 156 -8.37 12.76 -7.89
CA SER A 156 -9.27 11.72 -8.42
C SER A 156 -10.67 11.79 -7.81
N GLU A 157 -10.78 12.02 -6.51
CA GLU A 157 -12.03 12.18 -5.77
C GLU A 157 -12.79 13.45 -6.12
N ALA A 158 -12.08 14.54 -6.40
CA ALA A 158 -12.69 15.77 -6.88
C ALA A 158 -13.25 15.58 -8.30
N LEU A 159 -12.54 14.86 -9.17
CA LEU A 159 -13.03 14.52 -10.50
C LEU A 159 -14.23 13.56 -10.42
N ALA A 160 -14.19 12.58 -9.53
CA ALA A 160 -15.29 11.63 -9.33
C ALA A 160 -16.57 12.34 -8.91
N GLU A 161 -16.45 13.27 -7.96
CA GLU A 161 -17.55 14.15 -7.54
C GLU A 161 -18.06 15.00 -8.71
N LYS A 162 -17.17 15.61 -9.50
CA LYS A 162 -17.54 16.44 -10.65
C LYS A 162 -18.28 15.67 -11.74
N LEU A 163 -17.91 14.41 -11.95
CA LEU A 163 -18.57 13.50 -12.90
C LEU A 163 -19.79 12.78 -12.29
N ASN A 164 -19.98 12.89 -10.97
CA ASN A 164 -21.01 12.18 -10.21
C ASN A 164 -20.97 10.66 -10.42
N ILE A 165 -19.77 10.08 -10.30
CA ILE A 165 -19.54 8.63 -10.44
C ILE A 165 -18.93 8.04 -9.15
N PRO A 166 -19.27 6.78 -8.81
CA PRO A 166 -18.64 6.04 -7.72
C PRO A 166 -17.11 5.97 -7.84
N LEU A 167 -16.43 5.87 -6.70
CA LEU A 167 -14.96 5.84 -6.62
C LEU A 167 -14.46 4.59 -5.91
N VAL A 168 -13.55 3.87 -6.56
CA VAL A 168 -12.80 2.74 -5.99
C VAL A 168 -11.33 3.11 -5.93
N TYR A 169 -10.75 3.03 -4.74
CA TYR A 169 -9.30 3.17 -4.58
C TYR A 169 -8.59 1.82 -4.71
N THR A 170 -7.41 1.82 -5.32
CA THR A 170 -6.41 0.76 -5.22
C THR A 170 -5.18 1.29 -4.48
N LEU A 171 -5.11 1.06 -3.17
CA LEU A 171 -4.07 1.61 -2.30
C LEU A 171 -3.10 0.52 -1.86
N ARG A 172 -1.80 0.83 -1.80
CA ARG A 172 -0.81 -0.06 -1.21
C ARG A 172 -0.57 0.25 0.28
N PHE A 173 -0.32 1.51 0.61
CA PHE A 173 -0.31 2.04 1.97
C PHE A 173 -0.32 3.57 1.93
N SER A 174 -0.57 4.18 3.08
CA SER A 174 -0.02 5.50 3.42
C SER A 174 0.84 5.41 4.69
N ILE A 175 1.73 6.38 4.90
CA ILE A 175 2.62 6.38 6.07
C ILE A 175 1.75 6.41 7.34
N ALA A 176 2.04 5.52 8.29
CA ALA A 176 1.24 5.30 9.51
C ALA A 176 -0.26 5.11 9.25
N ASP A 177 -0.63 4.59 8.07
CA ASP A 177 -2.00 4.36 7.66
C ASP A 177 -2.87 5.63 7.72
N THR A 178 -2.26 6.81 7.55
CA THR A 178 -2.93 8.11 7.69
C THR A 178 -4.16 8.25 6.79
N LEU A 179 -4.09 7.90 5.51
CA LEU A 179 -5.25 7.96 4.60
C LEU A 179 -6.32 6.95 5.01
N GLU A 180 -5.93 5.70 5.24
CA GLU A 180 -6.84 4.61 5.58
C GLU A 180 -7.57 4.88 6.90
N ARG A 181 -6.86 5.41 7.89
CA ARG A 181 -7.33 5.57 9.27
C ARG A 181 -8.03 6.90 9.49
N MET A 182 -7.47 8.00 8.98
CA MET A 182 -8.04 9.34 9.20
C MET A 182 -9.12 9.67 8.17
N CYS A 183 -8.89 9.37 6.89
CA CYS A 183 -9.87 9.65 5.84
C CYS A 183 -10.84 8.48 5.63
N GLY A 184 -10.32 7.25 5.60
CA GLY A 184 -11.08 6.01 5.39
C GLY A 184 -11.69 5.38 6.65
N GLN A 185 -11.41 5.94 7.84
CA GLN A 185 -11.92 5.48 9.14
C GLN A 185 -11.55 4.03 9.52
N MET A 186 -10.56 3.43 8.86
CA MET A 186 -10.11 2.07 9.18
C MET A 186 -9.47 2.02 10.57
N PRO A 187 -9.90 1.13 11.49
CA PRO A 187 -9.28 1.04 12.81
C PRO A 187 -7.80 0.66 12.73
N ALA A 188 -6.96 1.31 13.54
CA ALA A 188 -5.60 0.85 13.81
C ALA A 188 -5.24 1.11 15.28
N PRO A 189 -5.62 0.21 16.20
CA PRO A 189 -5.27 0.36 17.60
C PRO A 189 -3.73 0.35 17.77
N PRO A 190 -3.11 1.44 18.26
CA PRO A 190 -1.65 1.55 18.30
C PRO A 190 -0.99 0.61 19.33
N SER A 191 -1.80 -0.09 20.13
CA SER A 191 -1.35 -1.09 21.09
C SER A 191 -0.82 -2.37 20.44
N PHE A 192 -1.26 -2.69 19.21
CA PHE A 192 -0.83 -3.89 18.47
C PHE A 192 -0.78 -3.71 16.95
N VAL A 193 -1.35 -2.64 16.37
CA VAL A 193 -1.18 -2.33 14.95
C VAL A 193 0.03 -1.40 14.81
N PRO A 194 1.19 -1.88 14.32
CA PRO A 194 2.33 -1.01 14.06
C PRO A 194 1.95 -0.03 12.95
N GLY A 195 2.31 1.25 13.09
CA GLY A 195 2.11 2.21 12.02
C GLY A 195 2.96 1.79 10.81
N THR A 196 2.37 1.79 9.61
CA THR A 196 3.10 1.43 8.39
C THR A 196 4.37 2.28 8.25
N MET A 197 5.50 1.65 7.93
CA MET A 197 6.86 2.22 7.91
C MET A 197 7.53 2.48 9.27
N SER A 198 6.93 2.08 10.39
CA SER A 198 7.55 2.19 11.72
C SER A 198 8.67 1.17 11.96
N LYS A 199 8.78 0.12 11.14
CA LYS A 199 9.69 -1.03 11.31
C LYS A 199 9.42 -1.83 12.58
N LEU A 200 8.21 -1.72 13.13
CA LEU A 200 7.74 -2.47 14.30
C LEU A 200 6.90 -3.69 13.86
N THR A 201 6.66 -4.60 14.79
CA THR A 201 5.77 -5.77 14.56
C THR A 201 4.48 -5.62 15.36
N ASP A 202 3.53 -6.53 15.16
CA ASP A 202 2.31 -6.63 15.98
C ASP A 202 2.58 -7.07 17.43
N LYS A 203 3.79 -7.53 17.72
CA LYS A 203 4.27 -7.90 19.06
C LYS A 203 5.25 -6.87 19.58
N MET A 204 4.73 -5.87 20.27
CA MET A 204 5.51 -4.75 20.81
C MET A 204 5.67 -4.83 22.34
N SER A 205 6.87 -4.55 22.82
CA SER A 205 7.13 -4.17 24.21
C SER A 205 6.50 -2.82 24.57
N PHE A 206 6.51 -2.46 25.85
CA PHE A 206 6.00 -1.15 26.28
C PHE A 206 6.72 0.03 25.61
N THR A 207 8.04 -0.03 25.52
CA THR A 207 8.84 1.03 24.87
C THR A 207 8.55 1.11 23.37
N GLU A 208 8.36 -0.03 22.69
CA GLU A 208 7.97 -0.05 21.28
C GLU A 208 6.57 0.50 21.07
N ARG A 209 5.62 0.23 21.98
CA ARG A 209 4.28 0.87 21.93
C ARG A 209 4.35 2.38 22.13
N ILE A 210 5.22 2.89 23.01
CA ILE A 210 5.46 4.33 23.13
C ILE A 210 5.97 4.88 21.79
N LYS A 211 6.97 4.24 21.18
CA LYS A 211 7.49 4.65 19.86
C LYS A 211 6.40 4.63 18.79
N ASN A 212 5.57 3.60 18.77
CA ASN A 212 4.46 3.46 17.83
C ASN A 212 3.45 4.60 17.97
N VAL A 213 3.00 4.90 19.20
CA VAL A 213 2.09 6.01 19.49
C VAL A 213 2.70 7.35 19.06
N LEU A 214 3.96 7.61 19.42
CA LEU A 214 4.65 8.84 19.01
C LEU A 214 4.79 8.93 17.50
N PHE A 215 5.05 7.81 16.82
CA PHE A 215 5.13 7.75 15.37
C PHE A 215 3.79 8.08 14.72
N TYR A 216 2.67 7.49 15.16
CA TYR A 216 1.33 7.87 14.70
C TYR A 216 1.09 9.37 14.88
N LEU A 217 1.33 9.91 16.09
CA LEU A 217 1.10 11.34 16.37
C LEU A 217 1.94 12.26 15.47
N SER A 218 3.21 11.92 15.24
CA SER A 218 4.07 12.72 14.38
C SER A 218 3.67 12.65 12.91
N GLN A 219 3.25 11.47 12.43
CA GLN A 219 2.83 11.28 11.04
C GLN A 219 1.46 11.92 10.79
N ASP A 220 0.53 11.85 11.75
CA ASP A 220 -0.76 12.54 11.68
C ASP A 220 -0.58 14.05 11.57
N ALA A 221 0.32 14.62 12.39
CA ALA A 221 0.64 16.05 12.32
C ALA A 221 1.24 16.44 10.97
N LEU A 222 2.20 15.67 10.45
CA LEU A 222 2.79 15.93 9.13
C LEU A 222 1.75 15.84 8.01
N ALA A 223 0.90 14.81 8.04
CA ALA A 223 -0.16 14.59 7.06
C ALA A 223 -1.15 15.76 7.05
N ILE A 224 -1.64 16.21 8.21
CA ILE A 224 -2.55 17.36 8.32
C ILE A 224 -1.92 18.63 7.75
N ILE A 225 -0.63 18.88 8.00
CA ILE A 225 0.08 20.05 7.46
C ILE A 225 0.13 19.98 5.93
N LEU A 226 0.46 18.82 5.35
CA LEU A 226 0.53 18.62 3.90
C LEU A 226 -0.87 18.71 3.25
N TRP A 227 -1.88 18.07 3.84
CA TRP A 227 -3.26 18.07 3.35
C TRP A 227 -3.88 19.46 3.33
N LYS A 228 -3.44 20.38 4.20
CA LYS A 228 -3.90 21.78 4.16
C LYS A 228 -3.73 22.44 2.78
N LYS A 229 -2.68 22.08 2.03
CA LYS A 229 -2.51 22.54 0.64
C LYS A 229 -3.63 22.02 -0.27
N ILE A 230 -4.01 20.75 -0.10
CA ILE A 230 -5.10 20.11 -0.86
C ILE A 230 -6.46 20.67 -0.44
N ASP A 231 -6.68 20.86 0.87
CA ASP A 231 -7.89 21.48 1.42
C ASP A 231 -8.11 22.89 0.84
N ASN A 232 -7.05 23.69 0.74
CA ASN A 232 -7.11 25.01 0.12
C ASN A 232 -7.49 24.90 -1.36
N TYR A 233 -6.84 24.00 -2.10
CA TYR A 233 -7.14 23.76 -3.52
C TYR A 233 -8.60 23.32 -3.74
N TYR A 234 -9.11 22.37 -2.94
CA TYR A 234 -10.51 21.94 -3.01
C TYR A 234 -11.49 23.01 -2.61
N THR A 235 -11.17 23.79 -1.57
CA THR A 235 -12.02 24.90 -1.14
C THR A 235 -12.14 25.96 -2.23
N GLU A 236 -11.04 26.28 -2.91
CA GLU A 236 -11.03 27.19 -4.06
C GLU A 236 -11.83 26.61 -5.23
N TYR A 237 -11.58 25.36 -5.61
CA TYR A 237 -12.23 24.72 -6.75
C TYR A 237 -13.75 24.58 -6.58
N PHE A 238 -14.20 24.15 -5.41
CA PHE A 238 -15.64 23.93 -5.14
C PHE A 238 -16.37 25.19 -4.64
N GLY A 239 -15.66 26.26 -4.29
CA GLY A 239 -16.24 27.48 -3.74
C GLY A 239 -16.89 27.32 -2.35
N ARG A 240 -16.57 26.23 -1.65
CA ARG A 240 -17.02 25.93 -0.27
C ARG A 240 -15.92 25.20 0.47
N HIS A 241 -15.88 25.35 1.80
CA HIS A 241 -14.96 24.57 2.63
C HIS A 241 -15.10 23.07 2.33
N THR A 242 -14.03 22.46 1.87
CA THR A 242 -13.97 21.06 1.45
C THR A 242 -12.60 20.53 1.85
N SER A 243 -12.56 19.52 2.73
CA SER A 243 -11.29 18.91 3.13
C SER A 243 -10.93 17.70 2.27
N TYR A 244 -9.65 17.38 2.21
CA TYR A 244 -9.11 16.23 1.53
C TYR A 244 -9.70 14.92 2.08
N CYS A 245 -9.72 14.77 3.41
CA CYS A 245 -10.31 13.58 4.02
C CYS A 245 -11.84 13.49 3.85
N GLU A 246 -12.57 14.61 3.78
CA GLU A 246 -14.01 14.58 3.44
C GLU A 246 -14.20 13.92 2.06
N MET A 247 -13.38 14.31 1.09
CA MET A 247 -13.48 13.81 -0.29
C MET A 247 -13.00 12.37 -0.42
N MET A 248 -11.83 12.02 0.13
CA MET A 248 -11.35 10.64 0.13
C MET A 248 -12.30 9.68 0.87
N GLY A 249 -12.89 10.14 1.97
CA GLY A 249 -13.84 9.36 2.77
C GLY A 249 -15.15 9.03 2.05
N LYS A 250 -15.38 9.58 0.84
CA LYS A 250 -16.52 9.22 -0.02
C LYS A 250 -16.28 7.98 -0.87
N ALA A 251 -15.05 7.46 -0.95
CA ALA A 251 -14.76 6.26 -1.74
C ALA A 251 -15.60 5.06 -1.30
N ASP A 252 -16.16 4.37 -2.28
CA ASP A 252 -17.09 3.26 -2.10
C ASP A 252 -16.38 1.99 -1.65
N ILE A 253 -15.20 1.70 -2.22
CA ILE A 253 -14.36 0.55 -1.88
C ILE A 253 -12.88 0.97 -1.85
N TRP A 254 -12.15 0.42 -0.90
CA TRP A 254 -10.70 0.50 -0.78
C TRP A 254 -10.10 -0.88 -1.06
N LEU A 255 -9.57 -1.07 -2.26
CA LEU A 255 -8.80 -2.25 -2.63
C LEU A 255 -7.37 -2.09 -2.11
N ILE A 256 -7.06 -2.76 -1.00
CA ILE A 256 -5.74 -2.73 -0.37
C ILE A 256 -4.86 -3.80 -1.02
N ARG A 257 -3.73 -3.41 -1.61
CA ARG A 257 -2.82 -4.29 -2.37
C ARG A 257 -1.94 -5.17 -1.49
N THR A 258 -2.43 -5.59 -0.34
CA THR A 258 -1.78 -6.54 0.57
C THR A 258 -2.73 -7.64 1.04
N TYR A 259 -2.22 -8.63 1.78
CA TYR A 259 -2.97 -9.77 2.28
C TYR A 259 -2.28 -10.41 3.50
N TRP A 260 -2.97 -11.30 4.19
CA TRP A 260 -2.61 -11.82 5.53
C TRP A 260 -1.42 -12.78 5.58
N ASP A 261 -1.02 -13.34 4.43
CA ASP A 261 0.23 -14.06 4.30
C ASP A 261 1.44 -13.14 4.49
N PHE A 262 1.33 -11.87 4.08
CA PHE A 262 2.36 -10.85 4.20
C PHE A 262 2.15 -9.89 5.39
N GLU A 263 0.92 -9.45 5.65
CA GLU A 263 0.61 -8.46 6.69
C GLU A 263 0.55 -9.06 8.10
N PHE A 264 0.51 -8.19 9.10
CA PHE A 264 0.07 -8.55 10.45
C PHE A 264 -1.47 -8.45 10.56
N PRO A 265 -2.14 -9.36 11.31
CA PRO A 265 -3.58 -9.30 11.50
C PRO A 265 -4.04 -7.98 12.17
N ARG A 266 -5.09 -7.37 11.62
CA ARG A 266 -5.67 -6.12 12.15
C ARG A 266 -7.18 -6.03 11.86
N PRO A 267 -7.92 -5.19 12.61
CA PRO A 267 -9.30 -4.88 12.27
C PRO A 267 -9.37 -4.05 10.98
N PHE A 268 -10.40 -4.29 10.17
CA PHE A 268 -10.68 -3.53 8.94
C PHE A 268 -12.19 -3.43 8.72
N LEU A 269 -12.61 -2.50 7.85
CA LEU A 269 -14.01 -2.21 7.60
C LEU A 269 -14.58 -2.99 6.41
N PRO A 270 -15.91 -3.17 6.30
CA PRO A 270 -16.53 -3.94 5.22
C PRO A 270 -16.24 -3.42 3.79
N ASN A 271 -15.91 -2.14 3.63
CA ASN A 271 -15.53 -1.54 2.34
C ASN A 271 -14.02 -1.62 2.03
N PHE A 272 -13.20 -2.19 2.92
CA PHE A 272 -11.78 -2.44 2.68
C PHE A 272 -11.58 -3.91 2.25
N LYS A 273 -10.95 -4.13 1.10
CA LYS A 273 -10.76 -5.45 0.48
C LYS A 273 -9.30 -5.68 0.18
N TYR A 274 -8.76 -6.76 0.70
CA TYR A 274 -7.35 -7.09 0.61
C TYR A 274 -7.11 -7.97 -0.62
N ILE A 275 -6.35 -7.46 -1.58
CA ILE A 275 -6.12 -8.04 -2.90
C ILE A 275 -4.63 -8.24 -3.19
N GLY A 276 -3.79 -8.44 -2.18
CA GLY A 276 -2.34 -8.64 -2.36
C GLY A 276 -1.99 -9.84 -3.26
N GLY A 277 -0.99 -9.66 -4.14
CA GLY A 277 -0.52 -10.68 -5.07
C GLY A 277 -1.19 -10.69 -6.45
N LEU A 278 -1.74 -9.56 -6.91
CA LEU A 278 -2.41 -9.43 -8.22
C LEU A 278 -1.57 -9.93 -9.40
N HIS A 279 -0.27 -9.63 -9.38
CA HIS A 279 0.66 -9.91 -10.47
C HIS A 279 1.27 -11.30 -10.44
N CYS A 280 1.06 -12.06 -9.37
CA CYS A 280 1.66 -13.38 -9.25
C CYS A 280 1.04 -14.36 -10.24
N SER A 281 1.88 -15.18 -10.88
CA SER A 281 1.43 -16.15 -11.87
C SER A 281 2.35 -17.38 -11.91
N PRO A 282 1.87 -18.54 -12.42
CA PRO A 282 2.73 -19.69 -12.65
C PRO A 282 3.93 -19.32 -13.54
N ALA A 283 5.09 -19.90 -13.24
CA ALA A 283 6.30 -19.65 -14.03
C ALA A 283 6.15 -20.14 -15.48
N LYS A 284 6.58 -19.31 -16.42
CA LYS A 284 6.71 -19.64 -17.83
C LYS A 284 8.12 -20.16 -18.14
N PRO A 285 8.31 -20.88 -19.26
CA PRO A 285 9.65 -21.32 -19.68
C PRO A 285 10.61 -20.14 -19.88
N LEU A 286 11.86 -20.30 -19.41
CA LEU A 286 12.92 -19.30 -19.57
C LEU A 286 13.46 -19.27 -21.01
N PRO A 287 14.04 -18.13 -21.46
CA PRO A 287 14.84 -18.09 -22.67
C PRO A 287 15.96 -19.15 -22.64
N LYS A 288 16.26 -19.77 -23.79
CA LYS A 288 17.18 -20.92 -23.86
C LYS A 288 18.56 -20.64 -23.25
N ASP A 289 19.14 -19.48 -23.51
CA ASP A 289 20.45 -19.06 -23.00
C ASP A 289 20.47 -18.87 -21.47
N MET A 290 19.35 -18.40 -20.92
CA MET A 290 19.14 -18.27 -19.49
C MET A 290 18.91 -19.63 -18.84
N GLU A 291 18.10 -20.49 -19.45
CA GLU A 291 17.87 -21.86 -19.01
C GLU A 291 19.16 -22.66 -18.95
N GLU A 292 20.01 -22.60 -19.99
CA GLU A 292 21.32 -23.27 -20.01
C GLU A 292 22.21 -22.83 -18.83
N PHE A 293 22.21 -21.54 -18.49
CA PHE A 293 22.95 -21.04 -17.33
C PHE A 293 22.39 -21.56 -16.01
N VAL A 294 21.06 -21.53 -15.88
CA VAL A 294 20.37 -22.06 -14.70
C VAL A 294 20.65 -23.55 -14.53
N GLN A 295 20.64 -24.33 -15.61
CA GLN A 295 20.95 -25.76 -15.55
C GLN A 295 22.40 -26.04 -15.18
N SER A 296 23.35 -25.21 -15.63
CA SER A 296 24.78 -25.30 -15.29
C SER A 296 25.08 -25.17 -13.79
N SER A 297 24.11 -24.79 -12.96
CA SER A 297 24.27 -24.63 -11.51
C SER A 297 24.31 -25.95 -10.72
N GLY A 298 24.16 -27.12 -11.39
CA GLY A 298 24.13 -28.41 -10.70
C GLY A 298 23.10 -28.47 -9.57
N ASP A 299 23.45 -29.11 -8.46
CA ASP A 299 22.59 -29.27 -7.28
C ASP A 299 22.53 -28.02 -6.40
N ASP A 300 23.57 -27.17 -6.47
CA ASP A 300 23.68 -25.92 -5.70
C ASP A 300 22.53 -24.97 -6.00
N GLY A 301 22.05 -24.97 -7.25
CA GLY A 301 20.91 -24.17 -7.70
C GLY A 301 21.28 -22.71 -7.97
N ILE A 302 20.25 -21.86 -8.03
CA ILE A 302 20.41 -20.44 -8.41
C ILE A 302 19.96 -19.48 -7.31
N VAL A 303 20.56 -18.29 -7.36
CA VAL A 303 20.12 -17.10 -6.64
C VAL A 303 19.65 -16.06 -7.65
N VAL A 304 18.45 -15.53 -7.43
CA VAL A 304 17.90 -14.43 -8.22
C VAL A 304 18.22 -13.13 -7.47
N PHE A 305 18.76 -12.12 -8.15
CA PHE A 305 19.09 -10.84 -7.53
C PHE A 305 18.57 -9.66 -8.33
N THR A 306 17.76 -8.81 -7.68
CA THR A 306 17.28 -7.54 -8.22
C THR A 306 16.96 -6.55 -7.11
N LEU A 307 17.16 -5.26 -7.38
CA LEU A 307 16.77 -4.16 -6.48
C LEU A 307 15.54 -3.41 -7.00
N GLY A 308 14.70 -4.10 -7.77
CA GLY A 308 13.47 -3.56 -8.33
C GLY A 308 13.68 -2.84 -9.66
N SER A 309 12.63 -2.13 -10.11
CA SER A 309 12.59 -1.44 -11.40
C SER A 309 13.23 -0.05 -11.37
N LEU A 310 13.27 0.58 -10.20
CA LEU A 310 13.63 2.00 -10.03
C LEU A 310 15.11 2.22 -9.73
N VAL A 311 15.81 1.21 -9.19
CA VAL A 311 17.24 1.29 -8.89
C VAL A 311 17.99 0.66 -10.06
N ASN A 312 18.60 1.48 -10.90
CA ASN A 312 19.32 0.99 -12.08
C ASN A 312 20.79 0.69 -11.80
N ASN A 313 21.42 1.47 -10.92
CA ASN A 313 22.83 1.36 -10.59
C ASN A 313 23.05 1.61 -9.08
N MET A 314 24.31 1.47 -8.66
CA MET A 314 24.78 1.86 -7.34
C MET A 314 26.23 2.31 -7.46
N THR A 315 26.82 2.80 -6.38
CA THR A 315 28.24 3.19 -6.41
C THR A 315 29.15 2.01 -6.74
N LYS A 316 30.29 2.28 -7.38
CA LYS A 316 31.26 1.25 -7.77
C LYS A 316 31.72 0.41 -6.58
N ASP A 317 31.96 1.06 -5.44
CA ASP A 317 32.31 0.38 -4.18
C ASP A 317 31.25 -0.62 -3.70
N ARG A 318 29.96 -0.21 -3.69
CA ARG A 318 28.86 -1.10 -3.26
C ARG A 318 28.65 -2.25 -4.23
N SER A 319 28.71 -1.99 -5.54
CA SER A 319 28.55 -3.04 -6.54
C SER A 319 29.71 -4.05 -6.52
N ASN A 320 30.96 -3.60 -6.31
CA ASN A 320 32.12 -4.47 -6.11
C ASN A 320 32.03 -5.26 -4.79
N THR A 321 31.54 -4.66 -3.70
CA THR A 321 31.31 -5.37 -2.43
C THR A 321 30.34 -6.53 -2.61
N ILE A 322 29.21 -6.27 -3.28
CA ILE A 322 28.20 -7.30 -3.55
C ILE A 322 28.73 -8.36 -4.52
N ALA A 323 29.38 -7.96 -5.62
CA ALA A 323 29.96 -8.89 -6.58
C ALA A 323 31.00 -9.84 -5.94
N SER A 324 31.85 -9.32 -5.04
CA SER A 324 32.83 -10.11 -4.30
C SER A 324 32.20 -11.12 -3.35
N ALA A 325 31.04 -10.81 -2.77
CA ALA A 325 30.30 -11.75 -1.92
C ALA A 325 29.62 -12.83 -2.78
N LEU A 326 28.99 -12.44 -3.89
CA LEU A 326 28.38 -13.38 -4.83
C LEU A 326 29.41 -14.33 -5.45
N ALA A 327 30.65 -13.90 -5.65
CA ALA A 327 31.72 -14.76 -6.16
C ALA A 327 32.12 -15.91 -5.20
N GLN A 328 31.73 -15.83 -3.92
CA GLN A 328 32.11 -16.81 -2.89
C GLN A 328 31.07 -17.90 -2.64
N ILE A 329 29.86 -17.76 -3.20
CA ILE A 329 28.81 -18.77 -3.06
C ILE A 329 28.88 -19.77 -4.23
N PRO A 330 28.52 -21.05 -4.01
CA PRO A 330 28.55 -22.05 -5.08
C PRO A 330 27.41 -21.89 -6.10
N GLN A 331 26.33 -21.19 -5.75
CA GLN A 331 25.19 -20.97 -6.63
C GLN A 331 25.54 -20.15 -7.87
N LYS A 332 24.82 -20.39 -8.97
CA LYS A 332 24.78 -19.43 -10.08
C LYS A 332 23.87 -18.27 -9.73
N VAL A 333 24.27 -17.06 -10.08
CA VAL A 333 23.53 -15.83 -9.74
C VAL A 333 23.06 -15.13 -11.00
N LEU A 334 21.76 -14.86 -11.07
CA LEU A 334 21.17 -14.03 -12.12
C LEU A 334 20.86 -12.66 -11.52
N TRP A 335 21.68 -11.67 -11.88
CA TRP A 335 21.63 -10.34 -11.31
C TRP A 335 21.07 -9.32 -12.32
N ARG A 336 19.90 -8.76 -12.03
CA ARG A 336 19.40 -7.59 -12.73
C ARG A 336 20.18 -6.35 -12.28
N TYR A 337 20.98 -5.78 -13.17
CA TYR A 337 21.80 -4.60 -12.90
C TYR A 337 22.07 -3.81 -14.18
N GLY A 338 21.88 -2.49 -14.10
CA GLY A 338 22.05 -1.56 -15.22
C GLY A 338 23.28 -0.65 -15.12
N GLY A 339 24.06 -0.75 -14.03
CA GLY A 339 25.28 0.04 -13.83
C GLY A 339 26.52 -0.53 -14.54
N GLU A 340 27.66 0.12 -14.31
CA GLU A 340 28.97 -0.38 -14.77
C GLU A 340 29.25 -1.76 -14.20
N LYS A 341 29.69 -2.70 -15.06
CA LYS A 341 30.03 -4.07 -14.64
C LYS A 341 31.05 -4.02 -13.47
N PRO A 342 30.79 -4.66 -12.32
CA PRO A 342 31.73 -4.72 -11.22
C PRO A 342 33.05 -5.38 -11.62
N ASP A 343 34.17 -4.86 -11.11
CA ASP A 343 35.51 -5.39 -11.40
C ASP A 343 35.70 -6.78 -10.75
N THR A 344 34.99 -7.04 -9.65
CA THR A 344 35.07 -8.27 -8.85
C THR A 344 33.99 -9.31 -9.20
N LEU A 345 33.35 -9.19 -10.36
CA LEU A 345 32.29 -10.11 -10.79
C LEU A 345 32.83 -11.53 -11.04
N GLY A 346 32.40 -12.49 -10.22
CA GLY A 346 32.74 -13.91 -10.39
C GLY A 346 32.05 -14.58 -11.58
N GLU A 347 32.65 -15.68 -12.08
CA GLU A 347 32.13 -16.46 -13.23
C GLU A 347 30.79 -17.18 -12.94
N ASN A 348 30.43 -17.29 -11.66
CA ASN A 348 29.13 -17.82 -11.23
C ASN A 348 27.99 -16.80 -11.37
N THR A 349 28.28 -15.52 -11.64
CA THR A 349 27.27 -14.45 -11.73
C THR A 349 27.12 -13.92 -13.16
N ARG A 350 25.89 -13.85 -13.66
CA ARG A 350 25.55 -13.17 -14.92
C ARG A 350 24.69 -11.94 -14.68
N ILE A 351 25.06 -10.83 -15.32
CA ILE A 351 24.33 -9.57 -15.27
C ILE A 351 23.36 -9.48 -16.44
N TYR A 352 22.13 -9.05 -16.14
CA TYR A 352 21.07 -8.81 -17.11
C TYR A 352 20.52 -7.39 -16.93
N LYS A 353 20.13 -6.74 -18.03
CA LYS A 353 19.39 -5.45 -17.94
C LYS A 353 17.98 -5.64 -17.36
N TRP A 354 17.37 -6.78 -17.69
CA TRP A 354 16.07 -7.20 -17.20
C TRP A 354 16.02 -8.72 -17.07
N ILE A 355 15.29 -9.23 -16.08
CA ILE A 355 15.10 -10.66 -15.84
C ILE A 355 13.60 -10.99 -15.76
N PRO A 356 13.16 -12.17 -16.23
CA PRO A 356 11.82 -12.67 -15.99
C PRO A 356 11.70 -13.14 -14.53
N GLN A 357 11.58 -12.18 -13.60
CA GLN A 357 11.69 -12.42 -12.15
C GLN A 357 10.72 -13.50 -11.65
N ASN A 358 9.43 -13.39 -11.99
CA ASN A 358 8.42 -14.39 -11.63
C ASN A 358 8.82 -15.81 -12.07
N ASP A 359 9.30 -15.94 -13.31
CA ASP A 359 9.62 -17.23 -13.91
C ASP A 359 10.88 -17.84 -13.29
N LEU A 360 11.89 -17.01 -13.02
CA LEU A 360 13.07 -17.44 -12.28
C LEU A 360 12.72 -17.84 -10.84
N LEU A 361 11.87 -17.08 -10.14
CA LEU A 361 11.47 -17.43 -8.78
C LEU A 361 10.69 -18.75 -8.73
N GLY A 362 9.86 -19.03 -9.74
CA GLY A 362 9.17 -20.31 -9.87
C GLY A 362 9.98 -21.45 -10.45
N HIS A 363 11.25 -21.23 -10.82
CA HIS A 363 12.11 -22.28 -11.35
C HIS A 363 12.54 -23.26 -10.23
N PRO A 364 12.50 -24.60 -10.44
CA PRO A 364 12.83 -25.59 -9.39
C PRO A 364 14.24 -25.49 -8.78
N LYS A 365 15.19 -24.89 -9.51
CA LYS A 365 16.57 -24.66 -9.03
C LYS A 365 16.73 -23.42 -8.14
N THR A 366 15.70 -22.59 -7.98
CA THR A 366 15.82 -21.37 -7.18
C THR A 366 15.90 -21.68 -5.70
N ARG A 367 16.98 -21.18 -5.06
CA ARG A 367 17.24 -21.39 -3.64
C ARG A 367 16.93 -20.15 -2.80
N ALA A 368 17.31 -18.98 -3.30
CA ALA A 368 17.12 -17.73 -2.57
C ALA A 368 16.87 -16.56 -3.52
N PHE A 369 16.25 -15.51 -2.96
CA PHE A 369 16.00 -14.26 -3.65
C PHE A 369 16.65 -13.09 -2.91
N ILE A 370 17.62 -12.43 -3.53
CA ILE A 370 18.16 -11.16 -3.04
C ILE A 370 17.26 -10.05 -3.58
N THR A 371 16.64 -9.29 -2.68
CA THR A 371 15.61 -8.32 -3.03
C THR A 371 15.74 -7.04 -2.23
N HIS A 372 15.40 -5.91 -2.84
CA HIS A 372 15.20 -4.67 -2.11
C HIS A 372 14.00 -4.69 -1.15
N GLY A 373 13.11 -5.69 -1.19
CA GLY A 373 11.92 -5.73 -0.32
C GLY A 373 10.72 -4.94 -0.84
N GLY A 374 10.70 -4.59 -2.13
CA GLY A 374 9.49 -4.06 -2.77
C GLY A 374 8.36 -5.08 -2.76
N THR A 375 7.14 -4.60 -2.51
CA THR A 375 5.95 -5.45 -2.29
C THR A 375 5.71 -6.46 -3.41
N ASN A 376 5.86 -6.08 -4.67
CA ASN A 376 5.64 -7.00 -5.79
C ASN A 376 6.60 -8.19 -5.76
N GLY A 377 7.90 -7.93 -5.56
CA GLY A 377 8.90 -8.99 -5.48
C GLY A 377 8.69 -9.91 -4.27
N ILE A 378 8.22 -9.35 -3.16
CA ILE A 378 7.86 -10.15 -1.97
C ILE A 378 6.70 -11.10 -2.29
N TYR A 379 5.64 -10.63 -2.96
CA TYR A 379 4.53 -11.51 -3.32
C TYR A 379 4.94 -12.61 -4.31
N GLU A 380 5.81 -12.32 -5.29
CA GLU A 380 6.33 -13.37 -6.18
C GLU A 380 7.16 -14.40 -5.41
N ALA A 381 7.98 -13.96 -4.45
CA ALA A 381 8.74 -14.84 -3.58
C ALA A 381 7.84 -15.69 -2.67
N ILE A 382 6.78 -15.10 -2.10
CA ILE A 382 5.76 -15.83 -1.33
C ILE A 382 5.06 -16.84 -2.24
N TYR A 383 4.59 -16.42 -3.41
CA TYR A 383 3.87 -17.28 -4.36
C TYR A 383 4.69 -18.52 -4.73
N HIS A 384 5.97 -18.36 -5.02
CA HIS A 384 6.90 -19.45 -5.40
C HIS A 384 7.67 -20.08 -4.23
N ALA A 385 7.32 -19.74 -2.99
CA ALA A 385 7.95 -20.27 -1.78
C ALA A 385 9.48 -20.08 -1.69
N VAL A 386 10.00 -18.92 -2.10
CA VAL A 386 11.44 -18.63 -2.10
C VAL A 386 11.82 -17.75 -0.90
N PRO A 387 12.76 -18.19 -0.03
CA PRO A 387 13.25 -17.35 1.06
C PRO A 387 14.16 -16.22 0.55
N MET A 388 14.32 -15.17 1.36
CA MET A 388 14.88 -13.90 0.89
C MET A 388 16.06 -13.38 1.70
N VAL A 389 17.02 -12.76 1.01
CA VAL A 389 17.97 -11.81 1.61
C VAL A 389 17.52 -10.42 1.21
N GLY A 390 17.08 -9.64 2.19
CA GLY A 390 16.55 -8.29 1.98
C GLY A 390 17.62 -7.21 2.09
N ILE A 391 17.71 -6.32 1.11
CA ILE A 391 18.61 -5.16 1.08
C ILE A 391 17.77 -3.90 0.81
N PRO A 392 17.06 -3.36 1.82
CA PRO A 392 16.15 -2.25 1.63
C PRO A 392 16.87 -0.95 1.31
N LEU A 393 16.25 -0.11 0.48
CA LEU A 393 16.84 1.13 -0.02
C LEU A 393 15.99 2.37 0.26
N PHE A 394 14.67 2.29 0.09
CA PHE A 394 13.77 3.45 0.25
C PHE A 394 12.31 3.03 0.47
N GLY A 395 11.46 3.99 0.81
CA GLY A 395 10.00 3.77 0.91
C GLY A 395 9.63 2.70 1.94
N ASP A 396 8.66 1.86 1.59
CA ASP A 396 8.12 0.76 2.41
C ASP A 396 9.07 -0.43 2.59
N GLN A 397 10.12 -0.51 1.77
CA GLN A 397 11.02 -1.66 1.71
C GLN A 397 11.58 -2.13 3.06
N PRO A 398 12.10 -1.25 3.96
CA PRO A 398 12.59 -1.71 5.25
C PRO A 398 11.49 -2.36 6.09
N ASP A 399 10.28 -1.81 6.07
CA ASP A 399 9.14 -2.27 6.85
C ASP A 399 8.59 -3.60 6.32
N ASN A 400 8.52 -3.74 5.00
CA ASN A 400 8.15 -5.00 4.37
C ASN A 400 9.10 -6.15 4.74
N LEU A 401 10.40 -5.86 4.80
CA LEU A 401 11.39 -6.87 5.21
C LEU A 401 11.29 -7.21 6.70
N ILE A 402 10.86 -6.29 7.56
CA ILE A 402 10.53 -6.60 8.96
C ILE A 402 9.38 -7.61 9.03
N HIS A 403 8.35 -7.48 8.20
CA HIS A 403 7.26 -8.46 8.11
C HIS A 403 7.79 -9.85 7.70
N MET A 404 8.63 -9.91 6.66
CA MET A 404 9.18 -11.19 6.19
C MET A 404 10.15 -11.82 7.20
N LYS A 405 10.95 -11.00 7.90
CA LYS A 405 11.82 -11.46 8.99
C LYS A 405 11.00 -11.99 10.16
N ALA A 406 9.94 -11.30 10.57
CA ALA A 406 9.05 -11.74 11.64
C ALA A 406 8.35 -13.07 11.31
N LYS A 407 8.11 -13.34 10.02
CA LYS A 407 7.59 -14.62 9.51
C LYS A 407 8.68 -15.68 9.29
N GLY A 408 9.94 -15.38 9.58
CA GLY A 408 11.07 -16.31 9.48
C GLY A 408 11.42 -16.70 8.05
N ALA A 409 11.11 -15.87 7.06
CA ALA A 409 11.35 -16.14 5.63
C ALA A 409 12.38 -15.19 5.01
N ALA A 410 12.99 -14.29 5.81
CA ALA A 410 14.02 -13.38 5.33
C ALA A 410 15.07 -13.03 6.39
N VAL A 411 16.29 -12.76 5.92
CA VAL A 411 17.32 -12.00 6.65
C VAL A 411 17.42 -10.59 6.05
N ILE A 412 17.84 -9.61 6.83
CA ILE A 412 17.90 -8.20 6.41
C ILE A 412 19.33 -7.70 6.53
N MET A 413 19.81 -7.09 5.45
CA MET A 413 21.11 -6.42 5.38
C MET A 413 20.94 -4.92 5.39
N ASP A 414 21.97 -4.22 5.87
CA ASP A 414 22.07 -2.78 5.77
C ASP A 414 22.87 -2.43 4.51
N PHE A 415 22.25 -1.77 3.53
CA PHE A 415 22.88 -1.47 2.24
C PHE A 415 24.21 -0.71 2.37
N ASN A 416 24.27 0.26 3.30
CA ASN A 416 25.43 1.13 3.46
C ASN A 416 26.52 0.49 4.33
N ARG A 417 26.15 -0.42 5.25
CA ARG A 417 27.10 -1.00 6.22
C ARG A 417 27.52 -2.44 5.91
N MET A 418 26.74 -3.17 5.13
CA MET A 418 27.00 -4.57 4.79
C MET A 418 28.40 -4.73 4.20
N GLN A 419 29.14 -5.65 4.78
CA GLN A 419 30.42 -6.15 4.31
C GLN A 419 30.21 -7.42 3.48
N ILE A 420 31.28 -7.84 2.80
CA ILE A 420 31.29 -9.03 1.95
C ILE A 420 30.75 -10.26 2.71
N GLN A 421 31.27 -10.49 3.91
CA GLN A 421 30.91 -11.68 4.69
C GLN A 421 29.45 -11.66 5.17
N ASP A 422 28.88 -10.49 5.47
CA ASP A 422 27.48 -10.38 5.90
C ASP A 422 26.52 -10.95 4.83
N LEU A 423 26.77 -10.65 3.55
CA LEU A 423 25.96 -11.16 2.45
C LEU A 423 26.17 -12.66 2.23
N VAL A 424 27.41 -13.14 2.33
CA VAL A 424 27.73 -14.58 2.23
C VAL A 424 27.03 -15.37 3.34
N ASP A 425 27.11 -14.89 4.58
CA ASP A 425 26.50 -15.52 5.75
C ASP A 425 24.97 -15.47 5.66
N GLY A 426 24.40 -14.35 5.22
CA GLY A 426 22.97 -14.22 5.01
C GLY A 426 22.42 -15.18 3.96
N LEU A 427 23.12 -15.32 2.83
CA LEU A 427 22.77 -16.29 1.79
C LEU A 427 22.91 -17.72 2.29
N SER A 428 24.01 -18.03 2.96
CA SER A 428 24.23 -19.34 3.57
C SER A 428 23.11 -19.68 4.55
N ALA A 429 22.69 -18.73 5.39
CA ALA A 429 21.59 -18.93 6.33
C ALA A 429 20.28 -19.27 5.61
N VAL A 430 19.83 -18.46 4.65
CA VAL A 430 18.52 -18.68 3.99
C VAL A 430 18.50 -19.90 3.08
N ILE A 431 19.66 -20.34 2.57
CA ILE A 431 19.78 -21.51 1.70
C ILE A 431 19.91 -22.81 2.52
N ASN A 432 20.70 -22.80 3.59
CA ASN A 432 21.09 -24.02 4.31
C ASN A 432 20.27 -24.29 5.57
N ASP A 433 19.70 -23.27 6.22
CA ASP A 433 18.78 -23.48 7.35
C ASP A 433 17.37 -23.78 6.79
N PRO A 434 16.85 -25.00 7.00
CA PRO A 434 15.57 -25.43 6.43
C PRO A 434 14.39 -24.59 6.93
N SER A 435 14.49 -23.94 8.08
CA SER A 435 13.39 -23.15 8.66
C SER A 435 12.96 -22.00 7.73
N TYR A 436 13.88 -21.36 7.01
CA TYR A 436 13.55 -20.30 6.05
C TYR A 436 12.71 -20.83 4.89
N LYS A 437 13.11 -21.97 4.30
CA LYS A 437 12.37 -22.61 3.21
C LYS A 437 11.02 -23.14 3.69
N GLU A 438 10.95 -23.75 4.87
CA GLU A 438 9.71 -24.22 5.48
C GLU A 438 8.72 -23.07 5.73
N ASN A 439 9.19 -21.96 6.25
CA ASN A 439 8.38 -20.75 6.45
C ASN A 439 7.92 -20.18 5.10
N ALA A 440 8.81 -20.07 4.10
CA ALA A 440 8.41 -19.61 2.77
C ALA A 440 7.36 -20.52 2.11
N MET A 441 7.49 -21.85 2.24
CA MET A 441 6.48 -22.82 1.78
C MET A 441 5.16 -22.71 2.55
N ARG A 442 5.22 -22.43 3.86
CA ARG A 442 4.02 -22.16 4.65
C ARG A 442 3.29 -20.91 4.14
N LEU A 443 4.01 -19.82 3.90
CA LEU A 443 3.42 -18.58 3.37
C LEU A 443 2.84 -18.80 1.97
N SER A 444 3.55 -19.52 1.09
CA SER A 444 3.04 -19.90 -0.24
C SER A 444 1.73 -20.69 -0.14
N ARG A 445 1.66 -21.70 0.74
CA ARG A 445 0.40 -22.45 0.94
C ARG A 445 -0.76 -21.54 1.35
N ILE A 446 -0.53 -20.61 2.28
CA ILE A 446 -1.55 -19.63 2.70
C ILE A 446 -1.92 -18.69 1.54
N HIS A 447 -0.93 -18.30 0.72
CA HIS A 447 -1.16 -17.44 -0.45
C HIS A 447 -2.07 -18.09 -1.49
N HIS A 448 -1.87 -19.38 -1.75
CA HIS A 448 -2.66 -20.16 -2.71
C HIS A 448 -4.00 -20.62 -2.14
N ASP A 449 -4.09 -20.82 -0.82
CA ASP A 449 -5.31 -21.24 -0.13
C ASP A 449 -6.24 -20.03 0.15
N ARG A 450 -6.79 -19.48 -0.93
CA ARG A 450 -7.74 -18.36 -0.90
C ARG A 450 -9.04 -18.76 -1.62
N PRO A 451 -10.20 -18.31 -1.11
CA PRO A 451 -11.49 -18.64 -1.73
C PRO A 451 -11.65 -18.01 -3.12
N VAL A 452 -11.06 -16.84 -3.34
CA VAL A 452 -11.11 -16.08 -4.60
C VAL A 452 -9.70 -15.60 -4.92
N LYS A 453 -9.34 -15.64 -6.21
CA LYS A 453 -8.04 -15.11 -6.64
C LYS A 453 -8.00 -13.59 -6.46
N PRO A 454 -6.83 -12.99 -6.17
CA PRO A 454 -6.74 -11.55 -5.87
C PRO A 454 -7.32 -10.65 -6.97
N CYS A 455 -7.04 -10.96 -8.24
CA CYS A 455 -7.54 -10.17 -9.38
C CYS A 455 -9.06 -10.33 -9.55
N ASP A 456 -9.59 -11.54 -9.37
CA ASP A 456 -11.03 -11.80 -9.44
C ASP A 456 -11.79 -11.07 -8.32
N GLU A 457 -11.24 -11.01 -7.11
CA GLU A 457 -11.78 -10.26 -5.97
C GLU A 457 -11.80 -8.75 -6.29
N ALA A 458 -10.71 -8.20 -6.81
CA ALA A 458 -10.63 -6.80 -7.19
C ALA A 458 -11.71 -6.43 -8.20
N VAL A 459 -11.83 -7.22 -9.28
CA VAL A 459 -12.81 -6.98 -10.34
C VAL A 459 -14.24 -7.18 -9.84
N PHE A 460 -14.48 -8.18 -8.99
CA PHE A 460 -15.80 -8.37 -8.38
C PHE A 460 -16.27 -7.12 -7.63
N TRP A 461 -15.42 -6.49 -6.82
CA TRP A 461 -15.80 -5.28 -6.07
C TRP A 461 -15.96 -4.05 -6.95
N ILE A 462 -15.16 -3.92 -8.02
CA ILE A 462 -15.35 -2.87 -9.02
C ILE A 462 -16.71 -3.03 -9.71
N GLU A 463 -17.03 -4.24 -10.17
CA GLU A 463 -18.34 -4.56 -10.75
C GLU A 463 -19.48 -4.39 -9.75
N PHE A 464 -19.26 -4.74 -8.48
CA PHE A 464 -20.25 -4.54 -7.42
C PHE A 464 -20.62 -3.06 -7.28
N VAL A 465 -19.61 -2.18 -7.28
CA VAL A 465 -19.84 -0.73 -7.24
C VAL A 465 -20.57 -0.24 -8.49
N MET A 466 -20.23 -0.73 -9.68
CA MET A 466 -20.91 -0.39 -10.93
C MET A 466 -22.39 -0.80 -10.92
N ARG A 467 -22.68 -2.06 -10.52
CA ARG A 467 -24.04 -2.61 -10.43
C ARG A 467 -24.92 -1.86 -9.46
N ASN A 468 -24.38 -1.50 -8.30
CA ASN A 468 -25.15 -0.90 -7.20
C ASN A 468 -25.11 0.63 -7.20
N LYS A 469 -24.42 1.25 -8.18
CA LYS A 469 -24.21 2.70 -8.27
C LYS A 469 -23.62 3.27 -6.97
N GLY A 470 -22.60 2.59 -6.47
CA GLY A 470 -21.92 2.86 -5.20
C GLY A 470 -22.05 1.74 -4.17
N ALA A 471 -21.46 1.94 -2.99
CA ALA A 471 -21.44 0.98 -1.88
C ALA A 471 -21.64 1.65 -0.52
N LYS A 472 -22.43 2.73 -0.45
CA LYS A 472 -22.68 3.51 0.78
C LYS A 472 -23.10 2.68 2.00
N HIS A 473 -23.78 1.55 1.80
CA HIS A 473 -24.20 0.65 2.89
C HIS A 473 -23.04 -0.08 3.57
N LEU A 474 -21.84 -0.10 2.98
CA LEU A 474 -20.61 -0.64 3.57
C LEU A 474 -19.80 0.44 4.33
N ARG A 475 -20.19 1.71 4.20
CA ARG A 475 -19.55 2.84 4.87
C ARG A 475 -19.98 2.89 6.32
N VAL A 476 -19.01 3.04 7.23
CA VAL A 476 -19.27 3.12 8.67
C VAL A 476 -19.78 4.49 9.10
N GLU A 477 -20.53 4.52 10.20
CA GLU A 477 -21.07 5.75 10.77
C GLU A 477 -20.00 6.71 11.30
N ALA A 478 -18.77 6.22 11.52
CA ALA A 478 -17.65 7.03 12.02
C ALA A 478 -17.38 8.29 11.19
N HIS A 479 -17.70 8.28 9.89
CA HIS A 479 -17.58 9.46 9.03
C HIS A 479 -18.54 10.61 9.38
N ASN A 480 -19.64 10.34 10.09
CA ASN A 480 -20.67 11.31 10.45
C ASN A 480 -20.58 11.75 11.93
N LEU A 481 -19.69 11.13 12.70
CA LEU A 481 -19.52 11.42 14.12
C LEU A 481 -18.49 12.54 14.33
N THR A 482 -18.73 13.35 15.36
CA THR A 482 -17.68 14.23 15.88
C THR A 482 -16.62 13.41 16.62
N TRP A 483 -15.40 13.94 16.73
CA TRP A 483 -14.28 13.23 17.37
C TRP A 483 -14.58 12.80 18.81
N TYR A 484 -15.37 13.59 19.56
CA TYR A 484 -15.74 13.25 20.95
C TYR A 484 -16.84 12.20 21.03
N GLN A 485 -17.77 12.17 20.06
CA GLN A 485 -18.77 11.09 19.95
C GLN A 485 -18.12 9.77 19.54
N TYR A 486 -17.19 9.81 18.58
CA TYR A 486 -16.43 8.64 18.13
C TYR A 486 -15.71 7.94 19.29
N HIS A 487 -15.14 8.73 20.22
CA HIS A 487 -14.47 8.23 21.42
C HIS A 487 -15.39 8.11 22.66
N CYS A 488 -16.71 8.32 22.51
CA CYS A 488 -17.70 8.29 23.59
C CYS A 488 -17.36 9.21 24.78
N LEU A 489 -16.64 10.31 24.56
CA LEU A 489 -16.18 11.22 25.62
C LEU A 489 -17.35 11.97 26.27
N ASP A 490 -18.40 12.26 25.49
CA ASP A 490 -19.68 12.77 25.97
C ASP A 490 -20.37 11.81 26.94
N VAL A 491 -20.38 10.50 26.62
CA VAL A 491 -20.92 9.45 27.49
C VAL A 491 -20.08 9.33 28.77
N PHE A 492 -18.75 9.29 28.66
CA PHE A 492 -17.88 9.25 29.84
C PHE A 492 -18.07 10.48 30.74
N ALA A 493 -18.16 11.67 30.15
CA ALA A 493 -18.42 12.90 30.90
C ALA A 493 -19.76 12.83 31.66
N PHE A 494 -20.82 12.31 31.02
CA PHE A 494 -22.12 12.11 31.66
C PHE A 494 -22.06 11.12 32.83
N LEU A 495 -21.45 9.95 32.63
CA LEU A 495 -21.32 8.91 33.68
C LEU A 495 -20.46 9.39 34.87
N ILE A 496 -19.35 10.08 34.61
CA ILE A 496 -18.49 10.66 35.66
C ILE A 496 -19.26 11.72 36.46
N THR A 497 -20.08 12.53 35.78
CA THR A 497 -20.92 13.54 36.44
C THR A 497 -21.92 12.87 37.38
N ILE A 498 -22.64 11.83 36.94
CA ILE A 498 -23.56 11.06 37.79
C ILE A 498 -22.83 10.48 39.00
N LEU A 499 -21.70 9.80 38.79
CA LEU A 499 -20.93 9.20 39.87
C LEU A 499 -20.49 10.25 40.89
N THR A 500 -20.02 11.42 40.42
CA THR A 500 -19.61 12.53 41.28
C THR A 500 -20.78 13.05 42.12
N VAL A 501 -21.97 13.23 41.52
CA VAL A 501 -23.17 13.65 42.23
C VAL A 501 -23.60 12.62 43.29
N VAL A 502 -23.60 11.32 42.94
CA VAL A 502 -23.94 10.25 43.88
C VAL A 502 -22.97 10.21 45.06
N LEU A 503 -21.66 10.25 44.80
CA LEU A 503 -20.63 10.28 45.84
C LEU A 503 -20.74 11.54 46.70
N TYR A 504 -21.05 12.69 46.11
CA TYR A 504 -21.28 13.94 46.84
C TYR A 504 -22.50 13.87 47.75
N VAL A 505 -23.64 13.36 47.25
CA VAL A 505 -24.86 13.17 48.03
C VAL A 505 -24.61 12.18 49.16
N PHE A 506 -23.97 11.03 48.87
CA PHE A 506 -23.59 10.04 49.87
C PHE A 506 -22.69 10.65 50.95
N PHE A 507 -21.66 11.41 50.55
CA PHE A 507 -20.78 12.12 51.49
C PHE A 507 -21.55 13.13 52.35
N LYS A 508 -22.46 13.91 51.77
CA LYS A 508 -23.31 14.85 52.53
C LYS A 508 -24.25 14.13 53.48
N MET A 509 -24.84 13.01 53.07
CA MET A 509 -25.66 12.16 53.93
C MET A 509 -24.84 11.61 55.09
N CYS A 510 -23.69 10.98 54.82
CA CYS A 510 -22.77 10.47 55.85
C CYS A 510 -22.33 11.59 56.80
N LYS A 511 -21.94 12.77 56.30
CA LYS A 511 -21.61 13.93 57.13
C LYS A 511 -22.79 14.37 57.98
N PHE A 512 -24.00 14.41 57.41
CA PHE A 512 -25.22 14.75 58.14
C PHE A 512 -25.53 13.75 59.25
N PHE A 513 -25.47 12.44 58.96
CA PHE A 513 -25.69 11.38 59.95
C PHE A 513 -24.61 11.38 61.03
N ILE A 514 -23.33 11.53 60.67
CA ILE A 514 -22.22 11.65 61.65
C ILE A 514 -22.39 12.90 62.52
N MET A 515 -22.71 14.07 61.93
CA MET A 515 -22.99 15.27 62.72
C MET A 515 -24.20 15.07 63.65
N ARG A 516 -25.24 14.38 63.20
CA ARG A 516 -26.45 14.14 64.00
C ARG A 516 -26.27 13.07 65.08
N CYS A 517 -25.44 12.05 64.86
CA CYS A 517 -25.15 10.99 65.83
C CYS A 517 -24.06 11.41 66.84
N CYS A 518 -22.99 12.07 66.41
CA CYS A 518 -21.87 12.44 67.28
C CYS A 518 -22.10 13.75 68.06
N PHE A 519 -22.89 14.71 67.55
CA PHE A 519 -23.09 16.01 68.22
C PHE A 519 -24.46 16.18 68.92
N ARG A 520 -25.34 15.16 68.93
CA ARG A 520 -26.59 15.20 69.75
C ARG A 520 -26.41 14.82 71.23
N SER A 521 -25.23 14.34 71.65
CA SER A 521 -24.98 13.93 73.04
C SER A 521 -24.87 15.09 74.06
N LYS A 522 -24.88 16.36 73.64
CA LYS A 522 -24.71 17.51 74.56
C LYS A 522 -25.96 18.36 74.84
N ARG A 523 -27.19 17.87 74.64
CA ARG A 523 -28.37 18.67 75.03
C ARG A 523 -29.54 17.87 75.64
N LYS A 524 -29.67 18.09 76.96
CA LYS A 524 -30.77 17.84 77.92
C LYS A 524 -30.76 16.45 78.60
N LYS A 525 -30.89 16.35 79.93
CA LYS A 525 -31.40 17.29 80.95
C LYS A 525 -31.08 16.76 82.37
N SER A 526 -30.89 17.64 83.34
CA SER A 526 -31.73 17.59 84.55
C SER A 526 -31.80 18.98 85.20
N LYS A 527 -33.04 19.40 85.46
CA LYS A 527 -33.43 20.49 86.35
C LYS A 527 -34.62 19.95 87.16
N LYS A 528 -34.66 20.32 88.44
CA LYS A 528 -35.66 20.07 89.51
C LYS A 528 -35.26 18.93 90.46
N GLU A 529 -35.37 19.09 91.78
CA GLU A 529 -36.04 20.12 92.60
C GLU A 529 -35.09 21.00 93.41
#